data_AF-A0A952TX78-F1
#
_entry.id   AF-A0A952TX78-F1
#
_cell.length_a   1.000
_cell.length_b   1.000
_cell.length_c   1.000
_cell.angle_alpha   90.00
_cell.angle_beta   90.00
_cell.angle_gamma   90.00
#
_symmetry.space_group_name_H-M   'P 1'
#
loop_
_entity.id
_entity.type
_entity.pdbx_description
1 polymer ?
#
loop_
_entity_poly.entity_id
_entity_poly.type
_entity_poly.pdbx_seq_one_letter_code
_entity_poly.pdbx_strand_id
1 'polypeptide(L)'
;MADYLNTEEQEFFESLHEKELVISPDKNEIDRYINYARNSIETMNKFEIELTVRDFSKFKAKALEQGINYKSLVSMLIHHYNSGRIALNI
;
A
#
# COMPACT_ATOMS: atom_id res chain seq x y z
N MET A 1 -17.02 3.34 -21.65
CA MET A 1 -18.20 3.73 -20.85
C MET A 1 -17.84 3.48 -19.40
N ALA A 2 -17.32 4.50 -18.72
CA ALA A 2 -17.00 4.43 -17.31
C ALA A 2 -17.47 5.75 -16.68
N ASP A 3 -18.78 5.95 -16.69
CA ASP A 3 -19.45 7.00 -15.93
C ASP A 3 -20.45 6.30 -15.03
N TYR A 4 -20.16 6.29 -13.73
CA TYR A 4 -21.14 6.36 -12.65
C TYR A 4 -20.35 6.70 -11.38
N LEU A 5 -19.76 7.90 -11.36
CA LEU A 5 -19.51 8.57 -10.08
C LEU A 5 -20.86 9.13 -9.65
N ASN A 6 -21.31 8.77 -8.45
CA ASN A 6 -22.53 9.34 -7.89
C ASN A 6 -22.31 10.85 -7.60
N THR A 7 -23.38 11.60 -7.34
CA THR A 7 -23.29 13.06 -7.11
C THR A 7 -22.34 13.43 -5.96
N GLU A 8 -22.28 12.61 -4.91
CA GLU A 8 -21.35 12.77 -3.77
C GLU A 8 -19.89 12.56 -4.21
N GLU A 9 -19.62 11.57 -5.06
CA GLU A 9 -18.30 11.26 -5.59
C GLU A 9 -17.82 12.33 -6.59
N GLN A 10 -18.74 12.92 -7.37
CA GLN A 10 -18.42 14.05 -8.26
C GLN A 10 -18.11 15.32 -7.46
N GLU A 11 -18.93 15.66 -6.46
CA GLU A 11 -18.68 16.80 -5.56
C GLU A 11 -17.34 16.66 -4.82
N PHE A 12 -17.00 15.44 -4.39
CA PHE A 12 -15.70 15.15 -3.80
C PHE A 12 -14.54 15.40 -4.77
N PHE A 13 -14.66 14.94 -6.02
CA PHE A 13 -13.64 15.14 -7.05
C PHE A 13 -13.45 16.61 -7.43
N GLU A 14 -14.53 17.37 -7.51
CA GLU A 14 -14.49 18.81 -7.81
C GLU A 14 -13.83 19.60 -6.66
N SER A 15 -14.17 19.27 -5.40
CA SER A 15 -13.58 19.89 -4.20
C SER A 15 -12.08 19.61 -4.02
N LEU A 16 -11.57 18.52 -4.60
CA LEU A 16 -10.13 18.20 -4.63
C LEU A 16 -9.36 19.05 -5.66
N HIS A 17 -10.04 19.49 -6.72
CA HIS A 17 -9.45 20.23 -7.83
C HIS A 17 -9.44 21.75 -7.58
N GLU A 18 -10.41 22.24 -6.79
CA GLU A 18 -10.37 23.58 -6.22
C GLU A 18 -9.42 23.62 -5.02
N LYS A 19 -8.42 24.51 -5.11
CA LYS A 19 -7.32 24.65 -4.13
C LYS A 19 -7.76 25.28 -2.79
N GLU A 20 -9.02 25.17 -2.42
CA GLU A 20 -9.65 25.88 -1.28
C GLU A 20 -10.20 24.92 -0.22
N LEU A 21 -9.52 23.81 0.05
CA LEU A 21 -9.72 23.11 1.31
C LEU A 21 -9.14 23.96 2.45
N VAL A 22 -9.96 24.85 3.03
CA VAL A 22 -9.64 25.54 4.28
C VAL A 22 -9.82 24.55 5.42
N ILE A 23 -8.79 23.74 5.65
CA ILE A 23 -8.73 22.84 6.78
C ILE A 23 -8.43 23.71 8.01
N SER A 24 -9.42 23.92 8.89
CA SER A 24 -9.23 24.50 10.22
C SER A 24 -9.51 23.44 11.27
N PRO A 25 -8.60 22.46 11.45
CA PRO A 25 -8.81 21.38 12.40
C PRO A 25 -8.62 21.89 13.82
N ASP A 26 -9.46 21.41 14.74
CA ASP A 26 -9.24 21.64 16.17
C ASP A 26 -7.91 21.00 16.60
N LYS A 27 -7.27 21.54 17.65
CA LYS A 27 -5.96 21.03 18.13
C LYS A 27 -6.01 19.53 18.45
N ASN A 28 -7.15 19.03 18.94
CA ASN A 28 -7.35 17.61 19.22
C ASN A 28 -7.38 16.74 17.94
N GLU A 29 -7.90 17.27 16.84
CA GLU A 29 -7.91 16.57 15.56
C GLU A 29 -6.51 16.54 14.93
N ILE A 30 -5.75 17.63 15.06
CA ILE A 30 -4.34 17.68 14.66
C ILE A 30 -3.54 16.62 15.40
N ASP A 31 -3.67 16.53 16.73
CA ASP A 31 -2.95 15.53 17.52
C ASP A 31 -3.35 14.09 17.16
N ARG A 32 -4.63 13.88 16.86
CA ARG A 32 -5.13 12.58 16.40
C ARG A 32 -4.56 12.21 15.02
N TYR A 33 -4.50 13.15 14.08
CA TYR A 33 -3.88 12.93 12.76
C TYR A 33 -2.37 12.73 12.86
N ILE A 34 -1.68 13.45 13.76
CA ILE A 34 -0.26 13.24 14.03
C ILE A 34 -0.02 11.83 14.58
N ASN A 35 -0.88 11.35 15.49
CA ASN A 35 -0.78 9.99 16.02
C ASN A 35 -1.06 8.93 14.94
N TYR A 36 -2.06 9.14 14.09
CA TYR A 36 -2.28 8.25 12.94
C TYR A 36 -1.12 8.28 11.95
N ALA A 37 -0.55 9.45 11.66
CA ALA A 37 0.61 9.60 10.79
C ALA A 37 1.85 8.92 11.39
N ARG A 38 2.11 9.07 12.69
CA ARG A 38 3.20 8.37 13.41
C ARG A 38 3.04 6.85 13.34
N ASN A 39 1.82 6.34 13.53
CA ASN A 39 1.54 4.91 13.41
C ASN A 39 1.61 4.43 11.95
N SER A 40 1.34 5.31 10.98
CA SER A 40 1.49 5.01 9.54
C SER A 40 2.95 5.10 9.07
N ILE A 41 3.79 5.87 9.76
CA ILE A 41 5.23 6.01 9.53
C ILE A 41 6.00 4.70 9.82
N GLU A 42 5.42 3.73 10.55
CA GLU A 42 5.95 2.35 10.65
C GLU A 42 5.98 1.59 9.30
N THR A 43 5.57 2.22 8.18
CA THR A 43 5.74 1.72 6.80
C THR A 43 7.17 1.86 6.23
N MET A 44 8.17 2.21 7.06
CA MET A 44 9.41 2.86 6.60
C MET A 44 10.57 2.02 6.05
N ASN A 45 10.41 0.73 5.74
CA ASN A 45 11.49 -0.04 5.11
C ASN A 45 11.10 -0.52 3.70
N LYS A 46 10.94 0.42 2.78
CA LYS A 46 10.84 0.12 1.35
C LYS A 46 12.23 -0.24 0.82
N PHE A 47 12.37 -1.46 0.33
CA PHE A 47 13.55 -1.89 -0.41
C PHE A 47 13.14 -2.15 -1.87
N GLU A 48 14.05 -1.84 -2.79
CA GLU A 48 13.90 -2.14 -4.21
C GLU A 48 14.72 -3.39 -4.52
N ILE A 49 14.16 -4.29 -5.33
CA ILE A 49 14.83 -5.53 -5.75
C ILE A 49 14.89 -5.56 -7.26
N GLU A 50 16.06 -5.87 -7.79
CA GLU A 50 16.23 -6.17 -9.20
C GLU A 50 15.98 -7.65 -9.44
N LEU A 51 15.14 -7.95 -10.41
CA LEU A 51 14.82 -9.30 -10.84
C LEU A 51 14.93 -9.39 -12.35
N THR A 52 15.32 -10.55 -12.86
CA THR A 52 15.19 -10.79 -14.30
C THR A 52 13.72 -10.78 -14.69
N VAL A 53 13.42 -10.40 -15.95
CA VAL A 53 12.04 -10.42 -16.48
C VAL A 53 11.39 -11.80 -16.33
N ARG A 54 12.20 -12.86 -16.51
CA ARG A 54 11.77 -14.24 -16.36
C ARG A 54 11.36 -14.54 -14.92
N ASP A 55 12.16 -14.15 -13.94
CA ASP A 55 11.90 -14.43 -12.53
C ASP A 55 10.71 -13.63 -12.01
N PHE A 56 10.62 -12.35 -12.39
CA PHE A 56 9.47 -11.51 -12.05
C PHE A 56 8.17 -12.08 -12.61
N SER A 57 8.18 -12.58 -13.85
CA SER A 57 7.00 -13.19 -14.47
C SER A 57 6.55 -14.46 -13.75
N LYS A 58 7.51 -15.34 -13.41
CA LYS A 58 7.22 -16.56 -12.63
C LYS A 58 6.70 -16.23 -11.23
N PHE A 59 7.28 -15.21 -10.59
CA PHE A 59 6.86 -14.77 -9.27
C PHE A 59 5.42 -14.22 -9.28
N LYS A 60 5.07 -13.42 -10.29
CA LYS A 60 3.70 -12.92 -10.49
C LYS A 60 2.70 -14.04 -10.73
N ALA A 61 3.07 -15.06 -11.52
CA ALA A 61 2.23 -16.22 -11.75
C ALA A 61 1.93 -16.97 -10.44
N LYS A 62 2.95 -17.22 -9.61
CA LYS A 62 2.79 -17.86 -8.29
C LYS A 62 1.88 -17.07 -7.35
N ALA A 63 1.98 -15.74 -7.37
CA ALA A 63 1.09 -14.90 -6.57
C ALA A 63 -0.38 -15.04 -7.02
N LEU A 64 -0.62 -15.05 -8.33
CA LEU A 64 -1.95 -15.26 -8.92
C LEU A 64 -2.52 -16.64 -8.60
N GLU A 65 -1.71 -17.70 -8.67
CA GLU A 65 -2.11 -19.06 -8.29
C GLU A 65 -2.61 -19.14 -6.84
N GLN A 66 -2.02 -18.34 -5.94
CA GLN A 66 -2.43 -18.27 -4.53
C GLN A 66 -3.52 -17.22 -4.28
N GLY A 67 -3.99 -16.51 -5.31
CA GLY A 67 -5.02 -15.47 -5.18
C GLY A 67 -4.56 -14.23 -4.41
N ILE A 68 -3.24 -13.99 -4.32
CA ILE A 68 -2.66 -12.85 -3.60
C ILE A 68 -1.88 -11.94 -4.55
N ASN A 69 -1.71 -10.68 -4.16
CA ASN A 69 -0.84 -9.79 -4.91
C ASN A 69 0.64 -10.18 -4.71
N TYR A 70 1.50 -9.83 -5.69
CA TYR A 70 2.92 -10.20 -5.64
C TYR A 70 3.66 -9.53 -4.46
N LYS A 71 3.27 -8.34 -4.02
CA LYS A 71 3.89 -7.65 -2.87
C LYS A 71 3.63 -8.40 -1.58
N SER A 72 2.41 -8.90 -1.37
CA SER A 72 2.01 -9.74 -0.25
C SER A 72 2.77 -11.06 -0.23
N LEU A 73 3.01 -11.66 -1.41
CA LEU A 73 3.84 -12.86 -1.49
C LEU A 73 5.29 -12.59 -1.03
N VAL A 74 5.88 -11.44 -1.40
CA VAL A 74 7.22 -11.03 -0.89
C VAL A 74 7.19 -10.90 0.64
N SER A 75 6.19 -10.21 1.19
CA SER A 75 6.05 -10.05 2.64
C SER A 75 5.90 -11.41 3.36
N MET A 76 5.13 -12.35 2.80
CA MET A 76 4.99 -13.69 3.35
C MET A 76 6.30 -14.48 3.33
N LEU A 77 7.07 -14.39 2.24
CA LEU A 77 8.38 -15.05 2.15
C LEU A 77 9.33 -14.53 3.22
N ILE A 78 9.41 -13.21 3.41
CA ILE A 78 10.22 -12.60 4.47
C ILE A 78 9.76 -13.05 5.84
N HIS A 79 8.45 -13.04 6.10
CA HIS A 79 7.89 -13.50 7.37
C HIS A 79 8.22 -14.97 7.64
N HIS A 80 8.07 -15.85 6.65
CA HIS A 80 8.38 -17.26 6.79
C HIS A 80 9.87 -17.54 6.97
N TYR A 81 10.74 -16.78 6.30
CA TYR A 81 12.18 -16.83 6.53
C TYR A 81 12.52 -16.42 7.97
N ASN A 82 12.04 -15.26 8.43
CA ASN A 82 12.26 -14.79 9.80
C ASN A 82 11.68 -15.72 10.88
N SER A 83 10.60 -16.43 10.55
CA SER A 83 9.95 -17.40 11.45
C SER A 83 10.61 -18.78 11.42
N GLY A 84 11.70 -18.97 10.67
CA GLY A 84 12.41 -20.24 10.55
C GLY A 84 11.66 -21.33 9.78
N ARG A 85 10.57 -20.99 9.08
CA ARG A 85 9.79 -21.95 8.26
C ARG A 85 10.46 -22.22 6.91
N ILE A 86 11.32 -21.32 6.46
CA ILE A 86 12.09 -21.43 5.22
C ILE A 86 13.55 -21.17 5.57
N ALA A 87 14.45 -22.02 5.07
CA ALA A 87 15.90 -21.81 5.15
C ALA A 87 16.45 -21.45 3.77
N LEU A 88 17.36 -20.47 3.73
CA LEU A 88 18.18 -20.21 2.56
C LEU A 88 19.46 -21.03 2.71
N ASN A 89 19.74 -21.87 1.72
CA ASN A 89 21.05 -22.50 1.57
C ASN A 89 21.88 -21.57 0.69
N ILE A 90 22.83 -20.89 1.31
CA ILE A 90 23.75 -19.93 0.66
C ILE A 90 25.09 -20.61 0.47
#